data_AF-A0A4Y9LQR1-F1
#
_entry.id   AF-A0A4Y9LQR1-F1
#
_cell.length_a   1.000
_cell.length_b   1.000
_cell.length_c   1.000
_cell.angle_alpha   90.00
_cell.angle_beta   90.00
_cell.angle_gamma   90.00
#
_symmetry.space_group_name_H-M   'P 1'
#
loop_
_entity.id
_entity.type
_entity.pdbx_description
1 polymer ?
#
loop_
_entity_poly.entity_id
_entity_poly.type
_entity_poly.pdbx_seq_one_letter_code
_entity_poly.pdbx_strand_id
1 'polypeptide(L)'
;MRWSPPVVLPVVLAAGGLLLGALAATLEEAPGRVLIGAAALLLVLLAVREAVLRPRLAATDDGLEVATLGGRRLLPWAAVRVRVRTARRWGTTVRTLELDTATGPDDEGLLVVLGRWDLGADPVDVAWALERRTDGR
;
A
#
# COMPACT_ATOMS: atom_id res chain seq x y z
N MET A 1 -10.47 10.36 -6.99
CA MET A 1 -9.49 10.68 -5.92
C MET A 1 -8.53 9.52 -5.76
N ARG A 2 -7.28 9.74 -5.34
CA ARG A 2 -6.25 8.69 -5.24
C ARG A 2 -5.46 8.83 -3.94
N TRP A 3 -5.24 7.72 -3.25
CA TRP A 3 -4.44 7.61 -2.03
C TRP A 3 -3.29 6.64 -2.27
N SER A 4 -2.11 7.04 -1.83
CA SER A 4 -0.87 6.33 -2.12
C SER A 4 0.01 6.31 -0.88
N PRO A 5 0.81 5.25 -0.67
CA PRO A 5 1.76 5.20 0.41
C PRO A 5 2.70 6.42 0.39
N PRO A 6 3.31 6.84 1.50
CA PRO A 6 4.29 7.92 1.45
C PRO A 6 5.53 7.51 0.62
N VAL A 7 6.08 8.43 -0.17
CA VAL A 7 7.24 8.14 -1.06
C VAL A 7 8.54 7.87 -0.32
N VAL A 8 8.60 8.18 0.98
CA VAL A 8 9.80 8.04 1.81
C VAL A 8 10.39 6.63 1.76
N LEU A 9 9.56 5.59 1.90
CA LEU A 9 10.04 4.21 1.94
C LEU A 9 10.67 3.76 0.60
N PRO A 10 10.01 3.86 -0.57
CA PRO A 10 10.64 3.48 -1.83
C PRO A 10 11.87 4.33 -2.16
N VAL A 11 11.89 5.60 -1.78
CA VAL A 11 13.07 6.47 -1.98
C VAL A 11 14.25 5.98 -1.13
N VAL A 12 14.04 5.68 0.15
CA VAL A 12 15.08 5.17 1.05
C VAL A 12 15.60 3.81 0.56
N LEU A 13 14.70 2.91 0.14
CA LEU A 13 15.08 1.61 -0.40
C LEU A 13 15.89 1.74 -1.70
N ALA A 14 15.47 2.61 -2.62
CA ALA A 14 16.20 2.86 -3.85
C ALA A 14 17.58 3.46 -3.58
N ALA A 15 17.67 4.48 -2.71
CA ALA A 15 18.93 5.11 -2.35
C ALA A 15 19.89 4.12 -1.67
N GLY A 16 19.40 3.32 -0.73
CA GLY A 16 20.18 2.26 -0.09
C GLY A 16 20.65 1.19 -1.08
N GLY A 17 19.79 0.77 -2.00
CA GLY A 17 20.14 -0.18 -3.06
C GLY A 17 21.25 0.35 -3.98
N LEU A 18 21.16 1.61 -4.41
CA LEU A 18 22.19 2.26 -5.22
C LEU A 18 23.51 2.38 -4.48
N LEU A 19 23.48 2.76 -3.19
CA LEU A 19 24.66 2.87 -2.35
C LEU A 19 25.36 1.51 -2.18
N LEU A 20 24.60 0.46 -1.86
CA LEU A 20 25.16 -0.90 -1.75
C LEU A 20 25.69 -1.40 -3.10
N GLY A 21 25.02 -1.09 -4.21
CA GLY A 21 25.50 -1.44 -5.54
C GLY A 21 26.85 -0.78 -5.87
N ALA A 22 26.99 0.51 -5.54
CA ALA A 22 28.25 1.23 -5.69
C ALA A 22 29.37 0.63 -4.81
N LEU A 23 29.07 0.29 -3.55
CA LEU A 23 30.02 -0.38 -2.66
C LEU A 23 30.43 -1.77 -3.15
N ALA A 24 29.48 -2.56 -3.68
CA ALA A 24 29.78 -3.87 -4.24
C ALA A 24 30.79 -3.75 -5.39
N ALA A 25 30.65 -2.72 -6.24
CA ALA A 25 31.54 -2.49 -7.36
C ALA A 25 32.99 -2.15 -6.95
N THR A 26 33.22 -1.67 -5.71
CA THR A 26 34.57 -1.39 -5.19
C THR A 26 35.22 -2.57 -4.49
N LEU A 27 34.48 -3.63 -4.15
CA LEU A 27 35.05 -4.82 -3.51
C LEU A 27 35.86 -5.64 -4.51
N GLU A 28 37.01 -6.18 -4.10
CA GLU A 28 37.85 -7.09 -4.90
C GLU A 28 37.48 -8.57 -4.67
N GLU A 29 37.15 -8.91 -3.42
CA GLU A 29 36.74 -10.24 -2.97
C GLU A 29 35.39 -10.67 -3.57
N ALA A 30 35.39 -11.80 -4.28
CA ALA A 30 34.19 -12.30 -4.96
C ALA A 30 33.01 -12.58 -4.00
N PRO A 31 33.20 -13.23 -2.82
CA PRO A 31 32.07 -13.50 -1.92
C PRO A 31 31.40 -12.24 -1.38
N GLY A 32 32.20 -11.26 -0.95
CA GLY A 32 31.69 -9.98 -0.44
C GLY A 32 30.92 -9.19 -1.50
N ARG A 33 31.47 -9.14 -2.73
CA ARG A 33 30.81 -8.49 -3.87
C ARG A 33 29.44 -9.10 -4.18
N VAL A 34 29.34 -10.43 -4.19
CA VAL A 34 28.09 -11.14 -4.46
C VAL A 34 27.05 -10.87 -3.40
N LEU A 35 27.40 -10.95 -2.11
CA LEU A 35 26.45 -10.72 -1.01
C LEU A 35 25.93 -9.28 -1.00
N ILE A 36 26.81 -8.28 -1.12
CA ILE A 36 26.41 -6.88 -1.14
C ILE A 36 25.61 -6.56 -2.41
N GLY A 37 26.01 -7.09 -3.57
CA GLY A 37 25.28 -6.94 -4.83
C GLY A 37 23.87 -7.55 -4.77
N ALA A 38 23.71 -8.71 -4.12
CA ALA A 38 22.40 -9.33 -3.91
C ALA A 38 21.52 -8.48 -2.97
N ALA A 39 22.09 -7.94 -1.88
CA ALA A 39 21.37 -7.02 -1.00
C ALA A 39 20.94 -5.74 -1.71
N ALA A 40 21.83 -5.16 -2.53
CA ALA A 40 21.53 -4.00 -3.36
C ALA A 40 20.34 -4.28 -4.30
N LEU A 41 20.37 -5.42 -5.00
CA LEU A 41 19.30 -5.84 -5.90
C LEU A 41 17.98 -6.04 -5.16
N LEU A 42 17.99 -6.69 -4.00
CA LEU A 42 16.81 -6.88 -3.17
C LEU A 42 16.16 -5.54 -2.79
N LEU A 43 16.95 -4.55 -2.36
CA LEU A 43 16.45 -3.22 -2.01
C LEU A 43 15.82 -2.51 -3.21
N VAL A 44 16.44 -2.58 -4.39
CA VAL A 44 15.89 -2.00 -5.62
C VAL A 44 14.57 -2.69 -6.00
N LEU A 45 14.51 -4.03 -5.93
CA LEU A 45 13.29 -4.78 -6.22
C LEU A 45 12.16 -4.42 -5.25
N LEU A 46 12.45 -4.25 -3.96
CA LEU A 46 11.49 -3.76 -2.98
C LEU A 46 11.01 -2.34 -3.32
N ALA A 47 11.92 -1.42 -3.69
CA ALA A 47 11.54 -0.07 -4.09
C ALA A 47 10.62 -0.06 -5.33
N VAL A 48 10.93 -0.87 -6.34
CA VAL A 48 10.11 -1.03 -7.55
C VAL A 48 8.74 -1.62 -7.20
N ARG A 49 8.67 -2.64 -6.34
CA ARG A 49 7.40 -3.21 -5.86
C ARG A 49 6.52 -2.13 -5.22
N GLU A 50 7.08 -1.32 -4.34
CA GLU A 50 6.36 -0.22 -3.69
C GLU A 50 5.94 0.90 -4.67
N ALA A 51 6.68 1.07 -5.77
CA ALA A 51 6.30 1.99 -6.84
C ALA A 51 5.14 1.45 -7.69
N VAL A 52 5.16 0.16 -8.05
CA VAL A 52 4.11 -0.49 -8.85
C VAL A 52 2.77 -0.56 -8.12
N LEU A 53 2.79 -0.63 -6.79
CA LEU A 53 1.57 -0.65 -5.97
C LEU A 53 0.89 0.72 -5.81
N ARG A 54 1.36 1.76 -6.51
CA ARG A 54 0.77 3.11 -6.47
C ARG A 54 -0.20 3.37 -7.64
N PRO A 55 -1.32 4.08 -7.38
CA PRO A 55 -1.95 4.34 -6.08
C PRO A 55 -2.49 3.05 -5.45
N ARG A 56 -2.45 2.98 -4.11
CA ARG A 56 -2.91 1.81 -3.36
C ARG A 56 -4.45 1.74 -3.33
N LEU A 57 -5.09 2.89 -3.29
CA LEU A 57 -6.53 3.06 -3.37
C LEU A 57 -6.86 4.21 -4.33
N ALA A 58 -7.77 3.97 -5.26
CA ALA A 58 -8.30 5.01 -6.14
C ALA A 58 -9.82 4.90 -6.16
N ALA A 59 -10.50 6.01 -5.88
CA ALA A 59 -11.92 6.10 -6.13
C ALA A 59 -12.13 6.51 -7.59
N THR A 60 -12.82 5.67 -8.37
CA THR A 60 -13.24 5.87 -9.75
C THR A 60 -14.76 6.07 -9.83
N ASP A 61 -15.30 6.30 -11.03
CA ASP A 61 -16.74 6.46 -11.21
C ASP A 61 -17.47 5.13 -10.98
N ASP A 62 -16.88 4.02 -11.41
CA ASP A 62 -17.46 2.68 -11.27
C ASP A 62 -17.30 2.08 -9.86
N GLY A 63 -16.29 2.51 -9.08
CA GLY A 63 -16.04 1.95 -7.76
C GLY A 63 -14.73 2.39 -7.08
N LEU A 64 -14.24 1.53 -6.20
CA LEU A 64 -12.93 1.63 -5.58
C LEU A 64 -11.96 0.67 -6.25
N GLU A 65 -10.92 1.18 -6.89
CA GLU A 65 -9.78 0.38 -7.32
C GLU A 65 -8.75 0.25 -6.20
N VAL A 66 -8.45 -0.99 -5.84
CA VAL A 66 -7.40 -1.34 -4.89
C VAL A 66 -6.27 -2.02 -5.65
N ALA A 67 -5.05 -1.49 -5.57
CA ALA A 67 -3.87 -2.20 -6.04
C ALA A 67 -3.57 -3.35 -5.07
N THR A 68 -3.28 -4.54 -5.56
CA THR A 68 -2.86 -5.73 -4.79
C THR A 68 -1.59 -6.31 -5.41
N LEU A 69 -0.94 -7.26 -4.72
CA LEU A 69 0.21 -7.97 -5.30
C LEU A 69 -0.16 -8.75 -6.58
N GLY A 70 -1.42 -9.17 -6.70
CA GLY A 70 -1.96 -9.87 -7.87
C GLY A 70 -2.66 -8.96 -8.89
N GLY A 71 -2.35 -7.65 -8.90
CA GLY A 71 -2.95 -6.67 -9.81
C GLY A 71 -4.00 -5.78 -9.15
N ARG A 72 -4.78 -5.04 -9.96
CA ARG A 72 -5.83 -4.14 -9.45
C ARG A 72 -7.15 -4.87 -9.31
N ARG A 73 -7.91 -4.55 -8.27
CA ARG A 73 -9.27 -5.05 -8.03
C ARG A 73 -10.23 -3.87 -7.97
N LEU A 74 -11.27 -3.88 -8.78
CA LEU A 74 -12.35 -2.91 -8.74
C LEU A 74 -13.45 -3.44 -7.79
N LEU A 75 -13.81 -2.63 -6.80
CA LEU A 75 -14.88 -2.89 -5.85
C LEU A 75 -16.03 -1.93 -6.18
N PRO A 76 -17.12 -2.40 -6.80
CA PRO A 76 -18.24 -1.53 -7.18
C PRO A 76 -18.82 -0.79 -5.99
N TRP A 77 -19.24 0.46 -6.18
CA TRP A 77 -19.85 1.27 -5.11
C TRP A 77 -21.05 0.58 -4.44
N ALA A 78 -21.84 -0.15 -5.22
CA ALA A 78 -23.01 -0.87 -4.73
C ALA A 78 -22.67 -2.08 -3.83
N ALA A 79 -21.46 -2.61 -3.94
CA ALA A 79 -21.04 -3.84 -3.25
C ALA A 79 -20.05 -3.57 -2.11
N VAL A 80 -19.36 -2.42 -2.11
CA VAL A 80 -18.30 -2.13 -1.15
C VAL A 80 -18.83 -1.42 0.09
N ARG A 81 -18.56 -1.99 1.26
CA ARG A 81 -18.81 -1.37 2.57
C ARG A 81 -17.50 -0.79 3.08
N VAL A 82 -17.50 0.53 3.32
CA VAL A 82 -16.35 1.25 3.85
C VAL A 82 -16.54 1.42 5.36
N ARG A 83 -15.55 1.02 6.16
CA ARG A 83 -15.56 1.19 7.61
C ARG A 83 -14.21 1.64 8.12
N VAL A 84 -14.19 2.39 9.22
CA VAL A 84 -12.95 2.70 9.93
C VAL A 84 -12.92 1.88 11.21
N ARG A 85 -11.86 1.08 11.39
CA ARG A 85 -11.58 0.40 12.64
C ARG A 85 -10.49 1.10 13.40
N THR A 86 -10.67 1.17 14.71
CA THR A 86 -9.70 1.74 15.64
C THR A 86 -9.32 0.68 16.65
N ALA A 87 -8.04 0.39 16.77
CA ALA A 87 -7.47 -0.52 17.75
C ALA A 87 -6.48 0.25 18.64
N ARG A 88 -6.48 -0.03 19.95
CA ARG A 88 -5.52 0.53 20.89
C ARG A 88 -4.51 -0.54 21.26
N ARG A 89 -3.22 -0.33 20.96
CA ARG A 89 -2.13 -1.27 21.26
C ARG A 89 -0.94 -0.52 21.84
N TRP A 90 -0.48 -0.93 23.03
CA TRP A 90 0.66 -0.32 23.75
C TRP A 90 0.57 1.22 23.85
N GLY A 91 -0.59 1.74 24.26
CA GLY A 91 -0.82 3.18 24.38
C GLY A 91 -0.94 3.92 23.04
N THR A 92 -0.73 3.26 21.90
CA THR A 92 -0.87 3.83 20.56
C THR A 92 -2.23 3.47 19.98
N THR A 93 -2.90 4.45 19.37
CA THR A 93 -4.12 4.24 18.61
C THR A 93 -3.78 4.00 17.14
N VAL A 94 -4.15 2.83 16.63
CA VAL A 94 -4.01 2.45 15.22
C VAL A 94 -5.38 2.50 14.57
N ARG A 95 -5.48 3.21 13.45
CA ARG A 95 -6.68 3.26 12.61
C ARG A 95 -6.44 2.54 11.30
N THR A 96 -7.48 1.88 10.80
CA THR A 96 -7.48 1.21 9.50
C THR A 96 -8.80 1.45 8.77
N LEU A 97 -8.73 1.56 7.45
CA LEU A 97 -9.87 1.60 6.54
C LEU A 97 -10.14 0.18 6.07
N GLU A 98 -11.31 -0.35 6.36
CA GLU A 98 -11.80 -1.64 5.88
C GLU A 98 -12.71 -1.43 4.68
N LEU A 99 -12.40 -2.10 3.58
CA LEU A 99 -13.22 -2.20 2.37
C LEU A 99 -13.67 -3.65 2.27
N ASP A 100 -14.98 -3.86 2.40
CA ASP A 100 -15.56 -5.18 2.56
C ASP A 100 -16.67 -5.38 1.54
N THR A 101 -16.53 -6.40 0.68
CA THR A 101 -17.53 -6.75 -0.34
C THR A 101 -18.36 -7.99 -0.02
N ALA A 102 -18.30 -8.52 1.21
CA ALA A 102 -19.09 -9.68 1.62
C ALA A 102 -20.59 -9.34 1.62
N THR A 103 -21.42 -10.15 0.96
CA THR A 103 -22.87 -9.92 0.89
C THR A 103 -23.68 -10.64 1.97
N GLY A 104 -23.09 -11.59 2.71
CA GLY A 104 -23.76 -12.34 3.77
C GLY A 104 -22.80 -13.20 4.59
N PRO A 105 -23.31 -14.03 5.53
CA PRO A 105 -22.49 -14.89 6.39
C PRO A 105 -21.72 -15.98 5.63
N ASP A 106 -22.29 -16.45 4.51
CA ASP A 106 -21.74 -17.53 3.68
C ASP A 106 -20.93 -17.00 2.47
N ASP A 107 -20.86 -15.68 2.29
CA ASP A 107 -20.07 -15.02 1.25
C ASP A 107 -18.94 -14.23 1.89
N GLU A 108 -17.73 -14.80 1.88
CA GLU A 108 -16.56 -14.18 2.50
C GLU A 108 -16.15 -12.85 1.80
N GLY A 109 -16.57 -12.63 0.55
CA GLY A 109 -16.22 -11.43 -0.22
C GLY A 109 -14.71 -11.13 -0.25
N LEU A 110 -14.37 -9.87 -0.56
CA LEU A 110 -13.01 -9.35 -0.40
C LEU A 110 -13.00 -8.37 0.77
N LEU A 111 -12.18 -8.67 1.77
CA LEU A 111 -11.81 -7.73 2.84
C LEU A 111 -10.43 -7.15 2.57
N VAL A 112 -10.37 -5.84 2.31
CA VAL A 112 -9.12 -5.09 2.22
C VAL A 112 -9.01 -4.18 3.43
N VAL A 113 -7.93 -4.34 4.20
CA VAL A 113 -7.62 -3.48 5.33
C VAL A 113 -6.44 -2.59 4.97
N LEU A 114 -6.62 -1.28 5.02
CA LEU A 114 -5.63 -0.28 4.63
C LEU A 114 -5.31 0.63 5.82
N GLY A 115 -4.03 0.68 6.21
CA GLY A 115 -3.56 1.57 7.26
C GLY A 115 -3.16 2.96 6.74
N ARG A 116 -2.73 3.83 7.67
CA ARG A 116 -2.17 5.15 7.34
C ARG A 116 -1.02 5.08 6.34
N TRP A 117 -0.14 4.09 6.49
CA TRP A 117 1.01 3.91 5.61
C TRP A 117 0.62 3.45 4.20
N ASP A 118 -0.47 2.71 4.05
CA ASP A 118 -1.00 2.29 2.75
C ASP A 118 -1.66 3.45 1.99
N LEU A 119 -2.34 4.33 2.74
CA LEU A 119 -3.13 5.43 2.19
C LEU A 119 -2.33 6.73 2.02
N GLY A 120 -1.26 6.90 2.80
CA GLY A 120 -0.54 8.19 2.91
C GLY A 120 -1.36 9.29 3.59
N ALA A 121 -2.52 8.95 4.15
CA ALA A 121 -3.45 9.84 4.83
C ALA A 121 -4.10 9.11 6.02
N ASP A 122 -4.78 9.85 6.90
CA ASP A 122 -5.54 9.22 7.98
C ASP A 122 -6.72 8.42 7.41
N PRO A 123 -6.94 7.16 7.83
CA PRO A 123 -8.11 6.38 7.42
C PRO A 123 -9.46 7.09 7.63
N VAL A 124 -9.59 7.93 8.65
CA VAL A 124 -10.81 8.72 8.89
C VAL A 124 -11.02 9.76 7.80
N ASP A 125 -9.97 10.50 7.45
CA ASP A 125 -10.04 11.53 6.40
C ASP A 125 -10.35 10.91 5.04
N VAL A 126 -9.82 9.72 4.77
CA VAL A 126 -10.14 8.95 3.56
C VAL A 126 -11.60 8.53 3.55
N ALA A 127 -12.13 7.96 4.64
CA ALA A 127 -13.53 7.57 4.75
C ALA A 127 -14.47 8.76 4.51
N TRP A 128 -14.21 9.91 5.13
CA TRP A 128 -14.99 11.14 4.91
C TRP A 128 -14.91 11.67 3.48
N ALA A 129 -13.77 11.51 2.80
CA ALA A 129 -13.66 11.88 1.39
C ALA A 129 -14.45 10.92 0.48
N LEU A 130 -14.57 9.65 0.86
CA LEU A 130 -15.37 8.65 0.15
C LEU A 130 -16.87 8.86 0.34
N GLU A 131 -17.32 9.10 1.57
CA GLU A 131 -18.74 9.38 1.90
C GLU A 131 -19.25 10.60 1.13
N ARG A 132 -18.52 11.72 1.18
CA ARG A 132 -18.89 12.95 0.46
C ARG A 132 -19.01 12.76 -1.06
N ARG A 133 -18.30 11.80 -1.64
CA ARG A 133 -18.42 11.49 -3.06
C ARG A 133 -19.69 10.72 -3.36
N THR A 134 -20.03 9.75 -2.52
CA THR A 134 -21.18 8.88 -2.71
C THR A 134 -22.49 9.65 -2.49
N ASP A 135 -22.54 10.55 -1.52
CA ASP A 135 -23.72 11.39 -1.24
C ASP A 135 -24.02 12.42 -2.34
N GLY A 136 -23.02 12.77 -3.16
CA GLY A 136 -23.17 13.70 -4.28
C GLY A 136 -23.68 13.05 -5.58
N ARG A 137 -24.01 11.76 -5.57
CA ARG A 137 -24.50 10.98 -6.72
C ARG A 137 -25.94 10.54 -6.48
#